data_AF-D2S7K5-F1
#
_entry.id   AF-D2S7K5-F1
#
_cell.length_a   1.000
_cell.length_b   1.000
_cell.length_c   1.000
_cell.angle_alpha   90.00
_cell.angle_beta   90.00
_cell.angle_gamma   90.00
#
_symmetry.space_group_name_H-M   'P 1'
#
loop_
_entity.id
_entity.type
_entity.pdbx_description
1 polymer ?
#
loop_
_entity_poly.entity_id
_entity_poly.type
_entity_poly.pdbx_seq_one_letter_code
_entity_poly.pdbx_strand_id
1 'polypeptide(L)'
;MHQHVLGMRRPVRAVPPIRLGIVALVALVALAVPAPARAASDASTSAAADLCATVASRAGFSGDRLVTAVAVGMGESSCRPDAHNANGPTKGCPNGSVDRGLWQINNCWHPSVSKSCAYDAQCNANAAHRISAKGSNFKPWVAYTNGSYKKYLAEARAAVSRLSRA
;
A
#
# COMPACT_ATOMS: atom_id res chain seq x y z
N MET A 1 4.39 -12.79 55.93
CA MET A 1 4.21 -11.77 56.99
C MET A 1 3.58 -10.56 56.29
N HIS A 2 2.27 -10.30 56.46
CA HIS A 2 1.69 -9.27 57.36
C HIS A 2 2.22 -7.85 56.96
N GLN A 3 1.48 -6.79 56.60
CA GLN A 3 0.09 -6.29 56.76
C GLN A 3 -0.14 -5.17 55.69
N HIS A 4 -1.30 -4.85 55.10
CA HIS A 4 -2.62 -4.37 55.58
C HIS A 4 -2.71 -2.87 56.03
N VAL A 5 -3.38 -2.06 55.18
CA VAL A 5 -4.45 -1.03 55.42
C VAL A 5 -4.14 0.43 55.85
N LEU A 6 -5.05 1.31 55.37
CA LEU A 6 -5.50 2.66 55.79
C LEU A 6 -4.72 3.85 55.17
N GLY A 7 -5.30 4.79 54.42
CA GLY A 7 -6.66 5.33 54.40
C GLY A 7 -6.73 6.62 55.22
N MET A 8 -7.05 7.77 54.61
CA MET A 8 -7.95 8.82 55.15
C MET A 8 -8.05 10.05 54.23
N ARG A 9 -9.27 10.63 54.22
CA ARG A 9 -9.77 11.75 53.40
C ARG A 9 -9.85 13.05 54.22
N ARG A 10 -10.04 14.20 53.50
CA ARG A 10 -10.82 15.44 53.82
C ARG A 10 -9.99 16.75 53.92
N PRO A 11 -10.58 17.97 53.84
CA PRO A 11 -11.56 18.52 52.88
C PRO A 11 -11.35 20.02 52.45
N VAL A 12 -11.86 20.38 51.25
CA VAL A 12 -12.73 21.55 50.86
C VAL A 12 -12.36 23.05 51.09
N ARG A 13 -12.29 23.76 49.94
CA ARG A 13 -12.71 25.13 49.49
C ARG A 13 -12.14 26.44 50.09
N ALA A 14 -11.84 27.35 49.16
CA ALA A 14 -12.44 28.70 49.12
C ALA A 14 -12.52 29.22 47.66
N VAL A 15 -13.64 29.87 47.31
CA VAL A 15 -13.91 30.58 46.03
C VAL A 15 -14.39 31.99 46.38
N PRO A 16 -13.98 33.03 45.63
CA PRO A 16 -14.83 34.22 45.47
C PRO A 16 -14.86 34.69 43.98
N PRO A 17 -15.53 35.80 43.59
CA PRO A 17 -16.83 35.77 42.94
C PRO A 17 -16.83 36.27 41.47
N ILE A 18 -17.97 35.95 40.84
CA ILE A 18 -18.39 36.22 39.46
C ILE A 18 -18.41 37.71 39.10
N ARG A 19 -18.01 38.05 37.87
CA ARG A 19 -18.59 39.19 37.15
C ARG A 19 -19.18 38.74 35.81
N LEU A 20 -20.48 39.00 35.70
CA LEU A 20 -21.34 38.83 34.54
C LEU A 20 -20.80 39.64 33.36
N GLY A 21 -20.48 38.96 32.26
CA GLY A 21 -20.22 39.56 30.96
C GLY A 21 -20.97 38.74 29.92
N ILE A 22 -22.16 39.20 29.57
CA ILE A 22 -22.96 38.63 28.48
C ILE A 22 -22.19 38.92 27.18
N VAL A 23 -21.61 37.89 26.58
CA VAL A 23 -21.21 37.92 25.18
C VAL A 23 -22.04 36.85 24.50
N ALA A 24 -23.04 37.29 23.74
CA ALA A 24 -23.79 36.44 22.83
C ALA A 24 -22.82 35.93 21.75
N LEU A 25 -22.26 34.72 21.97
CA LEU A 25 -21.58 34.00 20.90
C LEU A 25 -22.66 33.28 20.11
N VAL A 26 -22.97 33.82 18.93
CA VAL A 26 -23.69 33.10 17.88
C VAL A 26 -22.89 31.83 17.59
N ALA A 27 -23.41 30.68 18.02
CA ALA A 27 -22.87 29.40 17.63
C ALA A 27 -23.19 29.18 16.15
N LEU A 28 -22.30 29.64 15.27
CA LEU A 28 -22.16 29.07 13.95
C LEU A 28 -21.72 27.62 14.15
N VAL A 29 -22.70 26.72 14.21
CA VAL A 29 -22.45 25.29 14.00
C VAL A 29 -22.00 25.17 12.54
N ALA A 30 -20.69 25.28 12.32
CA ALA A 30 -20.10 24.83 11.09
C ALA A 30 -20.36 23.32 11.03
N LEU A 31 -21.30 22.92 10.17
CA LEU A 31 -21.41 21.54 9.69
C LEU A 31 -20.12 21.24 8.93
N ALA A 32 -19.05 20.89 9.65
CA ALA A 32 -17.92 20.22 9.07
C ALA A 32 -18.43 18.84 8.66
N VAL A 33 -18.89 18.73 7.41
CA VAL A 33 -19.16 17.43 6.79
C VAL A 33 -17.80 16.73 6.74
N PRO A 34 -17.54 15.66 7.51
CA PRO A 34 -16.28 14.95 7.38
C PRO A 34 -16.26 14.37 5.97
N ALA A 35 -15.34 14.85 5.12
CA ALA A 35 -15.08 14.20 3.85
C ALA A 35 -14.72 12.73 4.11
N PRO A 36 -15.23 11.77 3.33
CA PRO A 36 -15.03 10.38 3.63
C PRO A 36 -13.58 10.02 3.32
N ALA A 37 -12.77 9.71 4.35
CA ALA A 37 -11.41 9.19 4.19
C ALA A 37 -11.31 8.02 3.18
N ARG A 38 -12.43 7.32 2.97
CA ARG A 38 -12.61 6.24 2.01
C ARG A 38 -12.43 6.69 0.54
N ALA A 39 -12.92 7.87 0.17
CA ALA A 39 -12.78 8.38 -1.20
C ALA A 39 -11.33 8.73 -1.56
N ALA A 40 -10.56 9.25 -0.59
CA ALA A 40 -9.12 9.53 -0.78
C ALA A 40 -8.30 8.25 -0.92
N SER A 41 -8.63 7.21 -0.14
CA SER A 41 -8.00 5.89 -0.24
C SER A 41 -8.32 5.17 -1.56
N ASP A 42 -9.56 5.27 -2.04
CA ASP A 42 -9.97 4.71 -3.34
C ASP A 42 -9.25 5.42 -4.48
N ALA A 43 -9.20 6.77 -4.47
CA ALA A 43 -8.47 7.55 -5.46
C ALA A 43 -6.96 7.22 -5.48
N SER A 44 -6.35 7.06 -4.30
CA SER A 44 -4.94 6.68 -4.18
C SER A 44 -4.67 5.27 -4.70
N THR A 45 -5.58 4.32 -4.42
CA THR A 45 -5.49 2.95 -4.93
C THR A 45 -5.62 2.93 -6.45
N SER A 46 -6.56 3.68 -7.02
CA SER A 46 -6.70 3.80 -8.47
C SER A 46 -5.48 4.43 -9.12
N ALA A 47 -4.89 5.49 -8.53
CA ALA A 47 -3.66 6.08 -9.04
C ALA A 47 -2.47 5.10 -9.03
N ALA A 48 -2.35 4.27 -7.99
CA ALA A 48 -1.33 3.23 -7.92
C ALA A 48 -1.56 2.12 -8.97
N ALA A 49 -2.81 1.67 -9.14
CA ALA A 49 -3.18 0.71 -10.18
C ALA A 49 -2.90 1.25 -11.59
N ASP A 50 -3.19 2.54 -11.83
CA ASP A 50 -2.94 3.23 -13.09
C ASP A 50 -1.45 3.34 -13.41
N LEU A 51 -0.61 3.59 -12.38
CA LEU A 51 0.85 3.53 -12.53
C LEU A 51 1.29 2.14 -13.00
N CYS A 52 0.87 1.09 -12.29
CA CYS A 52 1.16 -0.30 -12.68
C CYS A 52 0.70 -0.62 -14.10
N ALA A 53 -0.52 -0.22 -14.47
CA ALA A 53 -1.05 -0.43 -15.82
C ALA A 53 -0.18 0.26 -16.88
N THR A 54 0.18 1.52 -16.65
CA THR A 54 1.01 2.32 -17.54
C THR A 54 2.39 1.68 -17.75
N VAL A 55 3.11 1.39 -16.67
CA VAL A 55 4.49 0.87 -16.78
C VAL A 55 4.51 -0.58 -17.26
N ALA A 56 3.52 -1.41 -16.91
CA ALA A 56 3.42 -2.77 -17.41
C ALA A 56 3.08 -2.82 -18.91
N SER A 57 2.19 -1.95 -19.38
CA SER A 57 1.89 -1.84 -20.81
C SER A 57 3.14 -1.44 -21.60
N ARG A 58 3.87 -0.41 -21.13
CA ARG A 58 5.14 0.02 -21.73
C ARG A 58 6.23 -1.06 -21.70
N ALA A 59 6.21 -1.93 -20.68
CA ALA A 59 7.13 -3.07 -20.58
C ALA A 59 6.81 -4.18 -21.60
N GLY A 60 5.61 -4.18 -22.19
CA GLY A 60 5.18 -5.12 -23.23
C GLY A 60 4.06 -6.08 -22.81
N PHE A 61 3.51 -5.97 -21.60
CA PHE A 61 2.31 -6.72 -21.25
C PHE A 61 1.10 -6.19 -22.02
N SER A 62 0.23 -7.09 -22.48
CA SER A 62 -0.98 -6.74 -23.22
C SER A 62 -2.15 -7.69 -22.92
N GLY A 63 -3.37 -7.28 -23.28
CA GLY A 63 -4.59 -8.06 -23.07
C GLY A 63 -4.76 -8.54 -21.63
N ASP A 64 -5.21 -9.79 -21.47
CA ASP A 64 -5.40 -10.39 -20.15
C ASP A 64 -4.10 -10.49 -19.33
N ARG A 65 -2.94 -10.60 -19.99
CA ARG A 65 -1.64 -10.65 -19.31
C ARG A 65 -1.32 -9.32 -18.64
N LEU A 66 -1.72 -8.20 -19.24
CA LEU A 66 -1.61 -6.88 -18.62
C LEU A 66 -2.50 -6.79 -17.38
N VAL A 67 -3.76 -7.23 -17.47
CA VAL A 67 -4.68 -7.27 -16.31
C VAL A 67 -4.10 -8.13 -15.19
N THR A 68 -3.59 -9.32 -15.50
CA THR A 68 -2.93 -10.18 -14.50
C THR A 68 -1.69 -9.52 -13.91
N ALA A 69 -0.84 -8.90 -14.72
CA ALA A 69 0.36 -8.21 -14.23
C ALA A 69 0.02 -7.08 -13.24
N VAL A 70 -0.99 -6.26 -13.55
CA VAL A 70 -1.46 -5.19 -12.65
C VAL A 70 -2.01 -5.77 -11.35
N ALA A 71 -2.85 -6.81 -11.43
CA ALA A 71 -3.41 -7.46 -10.25
C ALA A 71 -2.34 -8.11 -9.37
N VAL A 72 -1.29 -8.70 -9.97
CA VAL A 72 -0.14 -9.21 -9.22
C VAL A 72 0.64 -8.08 -8.57
N GLY A 73 0.95 -6.98 -9.27
CA GLY A 73 1.63 -5.82 -8.67
C GLY A 73 0.85 -5.20 -7.49
N MET A 74 -0.48 -5.18 -7.60
CA MET A 74 -1.37 -4.78 -6.50
C MET A 74 -1.30 -5.74 -5.32
N GLY A 75 -1.27 -7.06 -5.58
CA GLY A 75 -1.15 -8.07 -4.54
C GLY A 75 0.20 -8.10 -3.84
N GLU A 76 1.27 -7.78 -4.55
CA GLU A 76 2.63 -7.79 -4.01
C GLU A 76 2.95 -6.52 -3.22
N SER A 77 2.56 -5.34 -3.70
CA SER A 77 3.02 -4.07 -3.12
C SER A 77 1.94 -2.99 -2.96
N SER A 78 0.70 -3.27 -3.40
CA SER A 78 -0.30 -2.24 -3.73
C SER A 78 0.19 -1.26 -4.80
N CYS A 79 1.02 -1.74 -5.74
CA CYS A 79 1.65 -0.93 -6.79
C CYS A 79 2.43 0.27 -6.27
N ARG A 80 3.18 0.07 -5.18
CA ARG A 80 4.05 1.11 -4.59
C ARG A 80 5.51 0.93 -5.05
N PRO A 81 6.11 1.91 -5.75
CA PRO A 81 7.48 1.80 -6.25
C PRO A 81 8.54 1.65 -5.14
N ASP A 82 8.28 2.17 -3.94
CA ASP A 82 9.18 2.18 -2.79
C ASP A 82 8.99 0.96 -1.84
N ALA A 83 8.03 0.09 -2.14
CA ALA A 83 7.74 -1.08 -1.32
C ALA A 83 8.95 -2.01 -1.22
N HIS A 84 9.18 -2.52 -0.01
CA HIS A 84 10.21 -3.51 0.24
C HIS A 84 9.81 -4.46 1.35
N ASN A 85 10.27 -5.70 1.23
CA ASN A 85 10.10 -6.71 2.25
C ASN A 85 11.42 -7.47 2.44
N ALA A 86 11.93 -7.49 3.68
CA ALA A 86 13.15 -8.20 4.01
C ALA A 86 12.82 -9.65 4.40
N ASN A 87 13.54 -10.60 3.81
CA ASN A 87 13.37 -12.02 4.06
C ASN A 87 14.63 -12.57 4.73
N GLY A 88 14.43 -13.39 5.76
CA GLY A 88 15.52 -14.11 6.42
C GLY A 88 16.23 -15.11 5.49
N PRO A 89 17.37 -15.65 5.94
CA PRO A 89 18.10 -16.69 5.23
C PRO A 89 17.22 -17.89 4.83
N THR A 90 17.46 -18.42 3.62
CA THR A 90 16.88 -19.68 3.15
C THR A 90 17.98 -20.53 2.49
N LYS A 91 17.67 -21.79 2.16
CA LYS A 91 18.61 -22.64 1.39
C LYS A 91 19.03 -22.02 0.05
N GLY A 92 18.12 -21.31 -0.62
CA GLY A 92 18.41 -20.63 -1.90
C GLY A 92 19.06 -19.25 -1.74
N CYS A 93 18.85 -18.60 -0.60
CA CYS A 93 19.35 -17.27 -0.29
C CYS A 93 19.95 -17.28 1.13
N PRO A 94 21.17 -17.83 1.31
CA PRO A 94 21.74 -18.07 2.66
C PRO A 94 22.04 -16.79 3.44
N ASN A 95 22.13 -15.64 2.75
CA ASN A 95 22.36 -14.34 3.38
C ASN A 95 21.06 -13.52 3.56
N GLY A 96 19.89 -14.16 3.37
CA GLY A 96 18.61 -13.46 3.27
C GLY A 96 18.42 -12.78 1.92
N SER A 97 17.32 -12.04 1.77
CA SER A 97 17.00 -11.33 0.54
C SER A 97 16.03 -10.17 0.78
N VAL A 98 15.84 -9.31 -0.21
CA VAL A 98 14.86 -8.23 -0.19
C VAL A 98 14.03 -8.25 -1.47
N ASP A 99 12.72 -8.26 -1.31
CA ASP A 99 11.75 -8.04 -2.39
C ASP A 99 11.53 -6.54 -2.58
N ARG A 100 11.49 -6.05 -3.82
CA ARG A 100 11.64 -4.62 -4.11
C ARG A 100 10.67 -4.12 -5.19
N GLY A 101 10.03 -2.99 -4.90
CA GLY A 101 9.19 -2.23 -5.82
C GLY A 101 7.86 -2.90 -6.18
N LEU A 102 7.28 -2.43 -7.28
CA LEU A 102 5.92 -2.72 -7.75
C LEU A 102 5.59 -4.22 -7.77
N TRP A 103 6.47 -5.03 -8.37
CA TRP A 103 6.33 -6.49 -8.47
C TRP A 103 7.25 -7.25 -7.53
N GLN A 104 7.74 -6.60 -6.46
CA GLN A 104 8.49 -7.27 -5.39
C GLN A 104 9.65 -8.14 -5.91
N ILE A 105 10.51 -7.55 -6.75
CA ILE A 105 11.60 -8.27 -7.41
C ILE A 105 12.74 -8.59 -6.43
N ASN A 106 12.84 -9.87 -6.06
CA ASN A 106 13.82 -10.38 -5.10
C ASN A 106 15.27 -10.21 -5.57
N ASN A 107 16.13 -9.62 -4.75
CA ASN A 107 17.54 -9.37 -5.10
C ASN A 107 18.44 -10.60 -5.15
N CYS A 108 18.10 -11.67 -4.42
CA CYS A 108 18.88 -12.90 -4.41
C CYS A 108 18.57 -13.76 -5.64
N TRP A 109 17.29 -13.89 -6.01
CA TRP A 109 16.87 -14.65 -7.20
C TRP A 109 17.07 -13.88 -8.52
N HIS A 110 17.08 -12.55 -8.47
CA HIS A 110 17.26 -11.69 -9.63
C HIS A 110 18.37 -10.63 -9.41
N PRO A 111 19.64 -11.06 -9.24
CA PRO A 111 20.75 -10.15 -8.92
C PRO A 111 21.09 -9.18 -10.05
N SER A 112 20.71 -9.49 -11.29
CA SER A 112 20.86 -8.58 -12.43
C SER A 112 19.94 -7.35 -12.37
N VAL A 113 18.95 -7.35 -11.49
CA VAL A 113 18.07 -6.19 -11.24
C VAL A 113 18.70 -5.37 -10.10
N SER A 114 19.38 -4.29 -10.50
CA SER A 114 20.03 -3.37 -9.57
C SER A 114 19.04 -2.76 -8.57
N LYS A 115 19.55 -2.23 -7.45
CA LYS A 115 18.71 -1.54 -6.46
C LYS A 115 17.94 -0.36 -7.09
N SER A 116 18.63 0.47 -7.87
CA SER A 116 18.01 1.62 -8.55
C SER A 116 16.90 1.17 -9.52
N CYS A 117 17.15 0.15 -10.33
CA CYS A 117 16.15 -0.40 -11.25
C CYS A 117 14.95 -1.00 -10.50
N ALA A 118 15.18 -1.67 -9.38
CA ALA A 118 14.10 -2.30 -8.63
C ALA A 118 13.11 -1.28 -8.02
N TYR A 119 13.55 -0.07 -7.71
CA TYR A 119 12.70 1.00 -7.16
C TYR A 119 12.25 2.03 -8.22
N ASP A 120 12.80 1.98 -9.43
CA ASP A 120 12.26 2.70 -10.59
C ASP A 120 11.06 1.95 -11.16
N ALA A 121 9.91 2.62 -11.30
CA ALA A 121 8.66 1.99 -11.68
C ALA A 121 8.74 1.29 -13.05
N GLN A 122 9.33 1.94 -14.05
CA GLN A 122 9.43 1.39 -15.40
C GLN A 122 10.44 0.25 -15.47
N CYS A 123 11.59 0.38 -14.82
CA CYS A 123 12.62 -0.65 -14.81
C CYS A 123 12.16 -1.91 -14.04
N ASN A 124 11.43 -1.74 -12.93
CA ASN A 124 10.79 -2.82 -12.21
C ASN A 124 9.77 -3.56 -13.09
N ALA A 125 8.94 -2.83 -13.86
CA ALA A 125 8.00 -3.42 -14.83
C ALA A 125 8.70 -4.22 -15.92
N ASN A 126 9.80 -3.69 -16.48
CA ASN A 126 10.60 -4.37 -17.50
C ASN A 126 11.20 -5.67 -16.96
N ALA A 127 11.64 -5.67 -15.70
CA ALA A 127 12.10 -6.88 -15.02
C ALA A 127 10.97 -7.89 -14.85
N ALA A 128 9.81 -7.46 -14.35
CA ALA A 128 8.63 -8.32 -14.19
C ALA A 128 8.18 -8.95 -15.52
N HIS A 129 8.17 -8.18 -16.61
CA HIS A 129 7.85 -8.69 -17.95
C HIS A 129 8.81 -9.79 -18.40
N ARG A 130 10.11 -9.60 -18.19
CA ARG A 130 11.12 -10.62 -18.51
C ARG A 130 10.97 -11.87 -17.64
N ILE A 131 10.87 -11.70 -16.33
CA ILE A 131 10.80 -12.79 -15.34
C ILE A 131 9.54 -13.64 -15.55
N SER A 132 8.43 -13.01 -15.92
CA SER A 132 7.17 -13.69 -16.20
C SER A 132 7.09 -14.38 -17.57
N ALA A 133 8.22 -14.57 -18.26
CA ALA A 133 8.27 -15.06 -19.63
C ALA A 133 7.28 -14.29 -20.55
N LYS A 134 7.37 -12.96 -20.52
CA LYS A 134 6.50 -12.03 -21.27
C LYS A 134 5.02 -12.18 -20.90
N GLY A 135 4.76 -12.33 -19.59
CA GLY A 135 3.42 -12.51 -19.02
C GLY A 135 2.76 -13.87 -19.26
N SER A 136 3.51 -14.88 -19.71
CA SER A 136 2.98 -16.25 -19.86
C SER A 136 3.10 -17.09 -18.59
N ASN A 137 3.92 -16.66 -17.62
CA ASN A 137 4.15 -17.38 -16.37
C ASN A 137 4.26 -16.45 -15.17
N PHE A 138 3.24 -16.43 -14.31
CA PHE A 138 3.25 -15.67 -13.05
C PHE A 138 3.57 -16.52 -11.80
N LYS A 139 3.97 -17.79 -11.96
CA LYS A 139 4.34 -18.67 -10.83
C LYS A 139 5.45 -18.14 -9.91
N PRO A 140 6.39 -17.28 -10.34
CA PRO A 140 7.38 -16.70 -9.44
C PRO A 140 6.80 -15.80 -8.34
N TRP A 141 5.56 -15.31 -8.49
CA TRP A 141 4.94 -14.38 -7.54
C TRP A 141 4.01 -15.09 -6.56
N VAL A 142 4.19 -14.80 -5.27
CA VAL A 142 3.36 -15.38 -4.20
C VAL A 142 1.92 -14.89 -4.33
N ALA A 143 1.71 -13.62 -4.68
CA ALA A 143 0.36 -13.08 -4.88
C ALA A 143 -0.43 -13.85 -5.95
N TYR A 144 0.25 -14.38 -6.97
CA TYR A 144 -0.35 -15.22 -7.99
C TYR A 144 -0.64 -16.63 -7.47
N THR A 145 0.36 -17.29 -6.87
CA THR A 145 0.27 -18.70 -6.47
C THR A 145 -0.68 -18.94 -5.30
N ASN A 146 -0.77 -18.02 -4.34
CA ASN A 146 -1.73 -18.08 -3.25
C ASN A 146 -3.13 -17.54 -3.63
N GLY A 147 -3.29 -17.02 -4.85
CA GLY A 147 -4.55 -16.50 -5.36
C GLY A 147 -4.97 -15.12 -4.84
N SER A 148 -4.18 -14.47 -3.99
CA SER A 148 -4.52 -13.16 -3.42
C SER A 148 -4.62 -12.05 -4.47
N TYR A 149 -3.97 -12.18 -5.63
CA TYR A 149 -4.11 -11.25 -6.75
C TYR A 149 -5.57 -11.16 -7.26
N LYS A 150 -6.38 -12.22 -7.09
CA LYS A 150 -7.74 -12.29 -7.63
C LYS A 150 -8.65 -11.19 -7.10
N LYS A 151 -8.48 -10.77 -5.83
CA LYS A 151 -9.27 -9.67 -5.23
C LYS A 151 -9.00 -8.32 -5.89
N TYR A 152 -7.89 -8.18 -6.62
CA TYR A 152 -7.48 -6.98 -7.32
C TYR A 152 -7.85 -6.98 -8.81
N LEU A 153 -8.44 -8.06 -9.34
CA LEU A 153 -8.76 -8.14 -10.77
C LEU A 153 -9.77 -7.09 -11.23
N ALA A 154 -10.71 -6.68 -10.38
CA ALA A 154 -11.67 -5.63 -10.72
C ALA A 154 -10.97 -4.29 -10.92
N GLU A 155 -10.16 -3.86 -9.95
CA GLU A 155 -9.40 -2.61 -10.04
C GLU A 155 -8.36 -2.65 -11.16
N ALA A 156 -7.68 -3.80 -11.36
CA ALA A 156 -6.74 -3.97 -12.46
C ALA A 156 -7.40 -3.79 -13.83
N ARG A 157 -8.60 -4.35 -14.05
CA ARG A 157 -9.37 -4.13 -15.28
C ARG A 157 -9.79 -2.67 -15.45
N ALA A 158 -10.20 -2.02 -14.36
CA ALA A 158 -10.55 -0.61 -14.38
C ALA A 158 -9.36 0.27 -14.79
N ALA A 159 -8.17 0.02 -14.22
CA ALA A 159 -6.94 0.72 -14.57
C ALA A 159 -6.54 0.51 -16.03
N VAL A 160 -6.57 -0.73 -16.53
CA VAL A 160 -6.29 -1.02 -17.95
C VAL A 160 -7.30 -0.35 -18.89
N SER A 161 -8.58 -0.29 -18.51
CA SER A 161 -9.61 0.42 -19.27
C SER A 161 -9.41 1.94 -19.27
N ARG A 162 -8.89 2.53 -18.19
CA ARG A 162 -8.51 3.95 -18.16
C ARG A 162 -7.32 4.22 -19.08
N LEU A 163 -6.31 3.35 -19.06
CA LEU A 163 -5.14 3.44 -19.94
C LEU A 163 -5.51 3.42 -21.43
N SER A 164 -6.46 2.57 -21.85
CA SER A 164 -6.87 2.49 -23.26
C SER A 164 -7.68 3.69 -23.76
N ARG A 165 -8.04 4.63 -22.87
CA ARG A 165 -8.82 5.84 -23.19
C ARG A 165 -7.98 7.12 -23.12
N ALA A 166 -6.74 7.02 -22.64
CA ALA A 166 -5.77 8.11 -22.54
C ALA A 166 -4.95 8.21 -23.84
#